data_AF-A0A3D3PDF1-F1
#
_entry.id   AF-A0A3D3PDF1-F1
#
_cell.length_a   1.000
_cell.length_b   1.000
_cell.length_c   1.000
_cell.angle_alpha   90.00
_cell.angle_beta   90.00
_cell.angle_gamma   90.00
#
_symmetry.space_group_name_H-M   'P 1'
#
loop_
_entity.id
_entity.type
_entity.pdbx_description
1 polymer ?
#
loop_
_entity_poly.entity_id
_entity_poly.type
_entity_poly.pdbx_seq_one_letter_code
_entity_poly.pdbx_strand_id
1 'polypeptide(L)' 'MTLNTDFQEKFEHRHIAPNEHDTAQMLAAVGASSIDNLIEQTVPA' A
#
# COMPACT_ATOMS: atom_id res chain seq x y z
N MET A 1 -16.28 0.86 -29.94
CA MET A 1 -15.82 0.78 -28.55
C MET A 1 -16.45 -0.45 -27.90
N THR A 2 -15.65 -1.39 -27.43
CA THR A 2 -16.12 -2.53 -26.62
C THR A 2 -15.89 -2.16 -25.16
N LEU A 3 -16.97 -2.06 -24.37
CA LEU A 3 -16.89 -1.77 -22.94
C LEU A 3 -16.80 -3.08 -22.17
N ASN A 4 -15.82 -3.19 -21.26
CA ASN A 4 -15.72 -4.33 -20.34
C ASN A 4 -16.64 -4.09 -19.13
N THR A 5 -17.80 -4.74 -19.10
CA THR A 5 -18.77 -4.65 -18.01
C THR A 5 -18.42 -5.52 -16.80
N ASP A 6 -17.46 -6.42 -16.94
CA ASP A 6 -17.04 -7.35 -15.89
C ASP A 6 -15.86 -6.80 -15.08
N PHE A 7 -15.30 -5.66 -15.48
CA PHE A 7 -14.22 -5.02 -14.74
C PHE A 7 -14.69 -4.61 -13.33
N GLN A 8 -13.98 -5.11 -12.32
CA GLN A 8 -14.17 -4.72 -10.92
C GLN A 8 -12.82 -4.28 -10.36
N GLU A 9 -12.73 -3.03 -9.94
CA GLU A 9 -11.60 -2.54 -9.17
C GLU A 9 -11.80 -2.82 -7.68
N LYS A 10 -10.70 -3.09 -6.97
CA LYS A 10 -10.77 -3.18 -5.52
C LYS A 10 -10.87 -1.79 -4.92
N PHE A 11 -11.78 -1.62 -3.96
CA PHE A 11 -11.93 -0.37 -3.23
C PHE A 11 -10.63 0.09 -2.55
N GLU A 12 -9.83 -0.86 -2.04
CA GLU A 12 -8.56 -0.57 -1.38
C GLU A 12 -7.59 0.20 -2.28
N HIS A 13 -7.56 -0.05 -3.58
CA HIS A 13 -6.68 0.66 -4.51
C HIS A 13 -7.12 2.12 -4.76
N ARG A 14 -8.38 2.47 -4.46
CA ARG A 14 -8.84 3.87 -4.48
C ARG A 14 -8.77 4.54 -3.11
N HIS A 15 -8.85 3.76 -2.05
CA HIS A 15 -8.92 4.26 -0.68
C HIS A 15 -7.53 4.44 -0.06
N ILE A 16 -6.65 3.48 -0.31
CA ILE A 16 -5.25 3.51 0.13
C ILE A 16 -4.45 4.14 -1.00
N ALA A 17 -4.15 5.43 -0.85
CA ALA A 17 -3.53 6.21 -1.91
C ALA A 17 -2.12 5.71 -2.30
N PRO A 18 -1.20 5.38 -1.36
CA PRO A 18 0.11 4.85 -1.74
C PRO A 18 -0.02 3.46 -2.34
N ASN A 19 0.53 3.28 -3.54
CA ASN A 19 0.69 1.95 -4.12
C ASN A 19 1.96 1.27 -3.58
N GLU A 20 2.30 0.10 -4.10
CA GLU A 20 3.49 -0.66 -3.68
C GLU A 20 4.81 0.10 -3.90
N HIS A 21 4.93 0.84 -5.01
CA HIS A 21 6.13 1.63 -5.31
C HIS A 21 6.28 2.80 -4.33
N ASP A 22 5.20 3.56 -4.12
CA ASP A 22 5.20 4.69 -3.18
C ASP A 22 5.50 4.20 -1.76
N THR A 23 4.87 3.08 -1.37
CA THR A 23 5.09 2.47 -0.05
C THR A 23 6.54 2.05 0.13
N ALA A 24 7.18 1.46 -0.88
CA ALA A 24 8.60 1.09 -0.82
C ALA A 24 9.52 2.32 -0.67
N GLN A 25 9.22 3.42 -1.39
CA GLN A 25 9.97 4.66 -1.25
C GLN A 25 9.82 5.29 0.14
N MET A 26 8.60 5.29 0.68
CA MET A 26 8.30 5.81 2.02
C MET A 26 8.97 4.98 3.12
N LEU A 27 8.91 3.64 3.02
CA LEU A 27 9.57 2.73 3.97
C LEU A 27 11.09 2.95 4.01
N ALA A 28 11.72 3.13 2.85
CA ALA A 28 13.15 3.45 2.77
C ALA A 28 13.48 4.79 3.45
N ALA A 29 12.62 5.80 3.31
CA ALA A 29 12.81 7.12 3.91
C ALA A 29 12.74 7.09 5.45
N VAL A 30 11.93 6.19 6.02
CA VAL A 30 11.80 6.01 7.48
C VAL A 30 12.69 4.90 8.04
N GLY A 31 13.47 4.22 7.21
CA GLY A 31 14.40 3.17 7.62
C GLY A 31 13.74 1.83 8.01
N ALA A 32 12.51 1.58 7.56
CA ALA A 32 11.81 0.32 7.81
C ALA A 32 11.93 -0.63 6.61
N SER A 33 12.07 -1.94 6.87
CA SER A 33 12.25 -2.97 5.83
C SER A 33 10.92 -3.50 5.26
N SER A 34 9.82 -3.32 5.99
CA SER A 34 8.46 -3.69 5.60
C SER A 34 7.44 -2.91 6.44
N ILE A 35 6.15 -2.99 6.06
CA ILE A 35 5.05 -2.46 6.87
C ILE A 35 5.00 -3.16 8.24
N ASP A 36 5.15 -4.48 8.29
CA ASP A 36 5.16 -5.22 9.55
C ASP A 36 6.32 -4.78 10.46
N ASN A 37 7.52 -4.61 9.89
CA ASN A 37 8.69 -4.13 10.62
C ASN A 37 8.49 -2.70 11.15
N LEU A 38 7.77 -1.84 10.41
CA LEU A 38 7.39 -0.51 10.88
C LEU A 38 6.39 -0.59 12.04
N ILE A 39 5.41 -1.49 11.97
CA ILE A 39 4.40 -1.71 13.02
C ILE A 39 5.06 -2.20 14.31
N GLU A 40 5.96 -3.18 14.23
CA GLU A 40 6.70 -3.71 15.39
C GLU A 40 7.54 -2.63 16.11
N GLN A 41 8.12 -1.70 15.36
CA GLN A 41 8.88 -0.57 15.92
C GLN A 41 7.98 0.51 16.55
N THR A 42 6.68 0.51 16.27
CA THR A 42 5.76 1.59 16.64
C THR A 42 4.78 1.16 17.74
N VAL A 43 4.26 -0.06 17.67
CA VAL A 43 3.20 -0.55 18.55
C VAL A 43 3.80 -1.40 19.66
N PRO A 44 3.60 -1.06 20.95
CA PRO A 44 4.04 -1.90 22.06
C PRO A 44 3.42 -3.30 21.98
N ALA A 45 4.22 -4.32 22.32
CA ALA A 45 3.77 -5.70 22.42
C ALA A 45 2.84 -5.93 23.63
#